data_AF-A0A3D3EBL4-F1
#
_entry.id   AF-A0A3D3EBL4-F1
#
_cell.length_a   1.000
_cell.length_b   1.000
_cell.length_c   1.000
_cell.angle_alpha   90.00
_cell.angle_beta   90.00
_cell.angle_gamma   90.00
#
_symmetry.space_group_name_H-M   'P 1'
#
loop_
_entity.id
_entity.type
_entity.pdbx_description
1 polymer ?
#
loop_
_entity_poly.entity_id
_entity_poly.type
_entity_poly.pdbx_seq_one_letter_code
_entity_poly.pdbx_strand_id
1 'polypeptide(L)'
;VFDEPTTALDVTTQVEVLSSMRAIVEEFNTAAIYITHDLAVVAQMADVIKVLRYGEEVEEATTRVMLNDPKEAYTKSLWSVRALEKPIQKPSDTLLSLKGIDASYGTVKVLHQVDIEVPRGST
;
A
#
# COMPACT_ATOMS: atom_id res chain seq x y z
N VAL A 1 17.63 -6.23 1.61
CA VAL A 1 16.83 -5.12 2.19
C VAL A 1 15.96 -4.59 1.07
N PHE A 2 14.64 -4.53 1.29
CA PHE A 2 13.67 -4.06 0.32
C PHE A 2 13.02 -2.78 0.86
N ASP A 3 13.11 -1.69 0.11
CA ASP A 3 12.58 -0.38 0.49
C ASP A 3 11.40 -0.02 -0.40
N GLU A 4 10.20 0.00 0.19
CA GLU A 4 8.91 0.17 -0.50
C GLU A 4 8.79 -0.62 -1.83
N PRO A 5 9.01 -1.95 -1.82
CA PRO A 5 9.09 -2.75 -3.05
C PRO A 5 7.78 -2.85 -3.83
N THR A 6 6.66 -2.43 -3.22
CA THR A 6 5.30 -2.51 -3.78
C THR A 6 4.78 -1.18 -4.32
N THR A 7 5.60 -0.13 -4.33
CA THR A 7 5.20 1.18 -4.83
C THR A 7 4.73 1.12 -6.28
N ALA A 8 3.62 1.81 -6.58
CA ALA A 8 2.97 1.88 -7.89
C ALA A 8 2.37 0.56 -8.43
N LEU A 9 2.34 -0.52 -7.63
CA LEU A 9 1.64 -1.75 -7.99
C LEU A 9 0.21 -1.75 -7.45
N ASP A 10 -0.71 -2.35 -8.20
CA ASP A 10 -2.06 -2.62 -7.69
C ASP A 10 -2.02 -3.71 -6.61
N VAL A 11 -3.03 -3.71 -5.73
CA VAL A 11 -3.09 -4.59 -4.55
C VAL A 11 -2.96 -6.08 -4.91
N THR A 12 -3.50 -6.51 -6.05
CA THR A 12 -3.42 -7.92 -6.46
C THR A 12 -2.00 -8.28 -6.89
N THR A 13 -1.37 -7.46 -7.73
CA THR A 13 0.01 -7.67 -8.18
C THR A 13 1.01 -7.58 -7.01
N GLN A 14 0.75 -6.72 -6.02
CA GLN A 14 1.61 -6.63 -4.83
C GLN A 14 1.75 -7.97 -4.11
N VAL A 15 0.64 -8.70 -3.91
CA VAL A 15 0.66 -10.00 -3.20
C VAL A 15 1.52 -11.02 -3.94
N GLU A 16 1.42 -11.08 -5.27
CA GLU A 16 2.20 -12.02 -6.09
C GLU A 16 3.70 -11.73 -6.02
N VAL A 17 4.08 -10.46 -6.15
CA VAL A 17 5.48 -10.01 -6.07
C VAL A 17 6.07 -10.34 -4.70
N LEU A 18 5.34 -10.02 -3.63
CA LEU A 18 5.77 -10.26 -2.25
C LEU A 18 5.92 -11.76 -1.96
N SER A 19 4.97 -12.58 -2.40
CA SER A 19 5.04 -14.04 -2.26
C SER A 19 6.28 -14.60 -2.96
N SER A 20 6.59 -14.09 -4.15
CA SER A 20 7.79 -14.47 -4.91
C SER A 20 9.08 -14.09 -4.16
N MET A 21 9.13 -12.89 -3.57
CA MET A 21 10.27 -12.45 -2.76
C MET A 21 10.45 -13.35 -1.52
N ARG A 22 9.37 -13.71 -0.84
CA ARG A 22 9.40 -14.63 0.32
C ARG A 22 9.96 -15.99 -0.05
N ALA A 23 9.54 -16.55 -1.19
CA ALA A 23 10.05 -17.84 -1.68
C ALA A 23 11.57 -17.81 -1.92
N ILE A 24 12.09 -16.72 -2.51
CA ILE A 24 13.53 -16.54 -2.70
C ILE A 24 14.27 -16.48 -1.36
N VAL A 25 13.73 -15.72 -0.40
CA VAL A 25 14.34 -15.60 0.94
C VAL A 25 14.42 -16.96 1.64
N GLU A 26 13.36 -17.78 1.54
CA GLU A 26 13.31 -19.15 2.04
C GLU A 26 14.29 -20.08 1.30
N GLU A 27 14.35 -20.02 -0.03
CA GLU A 27 15.23 -20.85 -0.87
C GLU A 27 16.71 -20.64 -0.54
N PHE A 28 17.13 -19.39 -0.40
CA PHE A 28 18.52 -19.04 -0.13
C PHE A 28 18.85 -19.02 1.37
N ASN A 29 17.91 -19.39 2.24
CA ASN A 29 18.05 -19.38 3.70
C ASN A 29 18.69 -18.08 4.22
N THR A 30 18.14 -16.96 3.78
CA THR A 30 18.64 -15.62 4.13
C THR A 30 17.60 -14.85 4.95
N ALA A 31 18.03 -13.77 5.59
CA ALA A 31 17.11 -12.85 6.24
C ALA A 31 16.77 -11.69 5.28
N ALA A 32 15.51 -11.27 5.29
CA ALA A 32 15.06 -10.09 4.57
C ALA A 32 14.50 -9.04 5.53
N ILE A 33 14.86 -7.79 5.26
CA ILE A 33 14.27 -6.62 5.92
C ILE A 33 13.41 -5.93 4.89
N TYR A 34 12.13 -5.79 5.20
CA TYR A 34 11.13 -5.08 4.39
C TYR A 34 10.78 -3.77 5.08
N ILE A 35 10.90 -2.66 4.35
CA ILE A 35 10.54 -1.32 4.80
C ILE A 35 9.32 -0.91 3.99
N THR A 36 8.22 -0.59 4.67
CA THR A 36 6.98 -0.15 4.03
C THR A 36 6.10 0.58 5.04
N HIS A 37 5.24 1.45 4.52
CA HIS A 37 4.14 2.04 5.26
C HIS A 37 2.84 1.23 5.15
N ASP A 38 2.79 0.20 4.29
CA ASP A 38 1.61 -0.64 4.09
C ASP A 38 1.57 -1.83 5.06
N LEU A 39 0.68 -1.74 6.03
CA LEU A 39 0.46 -2.74 7.06
C LEU A 39 -0.14 -4.05 6.52
N ALA A 40 -0.90 -3.98 5.42
CA ALA A 40 -1.47 -5.15 4.74
C ALA A 40 -0.37 -6.09 4.26
N VAL A 41 0.67 -5.50 3.71
CA VAL A 41 1.84 -6.17 3.15
C VAL A 41 2.66 -6.78 4.28
N VAL A 42 2.96 -6.00 5.32
CA VAL A 42 3.75 -6.48 6.47
C VAL A 42 3.06 -7.67 7.14
N ALA A 43 1.75 -7.60 7.35
CA ALA A 43 0.96 -8.65 8.01
C ALA A 43 1.05 -10.02 7.33
N GLN A 44 1.29 -10.05 6.01
CA GLN A 44 1.34 -11.27 5.21
C GLN A 44 2.77 -11.81 5.01
N MET A 45 3.78 -10.94 5.15
CA MET A 45 5.15 -11.24 4.75
C MET A 45 6.12 -11.39 5.91
N ALA A 46 5.91 -10.66 7.00
CA ALA A 46 6.88 -10.58 8.08
C ALA A 46 6.61 -11.63 9.16
N ASP A 47 7.68 -12.18 9.74
CA ASP A 47 7.62 -12.96 10.97
C ASP A 47 7.60 -12.05 12.21
N VAL A 48 8.36 -10.96 12.16
CA VAL A 48 8.53 -9.95 13.20
C VAL A 48 8.35 -8.56 12.59
N ILE A 49 7.64 -7.69 13.31
CA ILE A 49 7.40 -6.30 12.92
C ILE A 49 8.11 -5.39 13.90
N LYS A 50 8.86 -4.42 13.38
CA LYS A 50 9.48 -3.33 14.12
C LYS A 50 8.89 -2.01 13.67
N VAL A 51 8.37 -1.23 14.62
CA VAL A 51 7.83 0.11 14.40
C VAL A 51 8.86 1.12 14.84
N LEU A 52 9.19 2.05 13.96
CA LEU A 52 10.09 3.16 14.25
C LEU A 52 9.33 4.49 14.19
N ARG A 53 9.72 5.44 15.04
CA ARG A 53 9.23 6.82 15.00
C ARG A 53 10.36 7.77 15.42
N TYR A 54 10.57 8.82 14.62
CA TYR A 54 11.64 9.80 14.86
C TYR A 54 13.05 9.18 15.00
N GLY A 55 13.30 8.07 14.32
CA GLY A 55 14.57 7.35 14.40
C GLY A 55 14.71 6.42 15.60
N GLU A 56 13.73 6.38 16.49
CA GLU A 56 13.72 5.51 17.67
C GLU A 56 12.81 4.30 17.46
N GLU A 57 13.19 3.16 18.04
CA GLU A 57 12.32 1.98 18.12
C GLU A 57 11.15 2.29 19.07
N VAL A 58 9.94 2.14 18.55
CA VAL A 58 8.71 2.29 19.34
C VAL A 58 8.26 0.93 19.85
N GLU A 59 8.20 -0.06 18.97
CA GLU A 59 7.69 -1.39 19.32
C GLU A 59 8.26 -2.46 18.40
N GLU A 60 8.63 -3.61 18.97
CA GLU A 60 9.00 -4.82 18.22
C GLU A 60 8.19 -6.01 18.76
N ALA A 61 7.52 -6.75 17.87
CA ALA A 61 6.78 -7.95 18.24
C ALA A 61 6.61 -8.88 17.03
N THR A 62 6.35 -10.17 17.30
CA THR A 62 5.89 -11.09 16.24
C THR A 62 4.64 -10.52 15.55
N THR A 63 4.50 -10.79 14.25
CA THR A 63 3.37 -10.29 13.45
C THR A 63 2.02 -10.56 14.10
N ARG A 64 1.82 -11.76 14.67
CA ARG A 64 0.58 -12.10 15.36
C ARG A 64 0.31 -11.20 16.57
N VAL A 65 1.32 -10.88 17.39
CA VAL A 65 1.16 -10.01 18.55
C VAL A 65 0.91 -8.58 18.08
N MET A 66 1.71 -8.10 17.13
CA MET A 66 1.59 -6.74 16.58
C MET A 66 0.21 -6.46 15.98
N LEU A 67 -0.42 -7.45 15.34
CA LEU A 67 -1.74 -7.30 14.73
C LEU A 67 -2.89 -7.36 15.74
N ASN A 68 -2.78 -8.20 16.78
CA ASN A 68 -3.90 -8.47 17.69
C ASN A 68 -3.84 -7.64 18.98
N ASP A 69 -2.65 -7.43 19.52
CA ASP A 69 -2.43 -6.76 20.80
C ASP A 69 -1.14 -5.91 20.75
N PRO A 70 -1.08 -4.88 19.88
CA PRO A 70 -0.01 -3.90 19.95
C PRO A 70 -0.10 -3.15 21.28
N LYS A 71 1.03 -2.81 21.88
CA LYS A 71 1.10 -2.15 23.20
C LYS A 71 1.13 -0.65 23.06
N GLU A 72 1.89 -0.14 22.09
CA GLU A 72 2.15 1.28 21.97
C GLU A 72 0.98 2.04 21.36
N ALA A 73 0.69 3.22 21.92
CA ALA A 73 -0.39 4.07 21.44
C ALA A 73 -0.19 4.51 19.98
N TYR A 74 1.06 4.73 19.58
CA TYR A 74 1.40 5.07 18.20
C TYR A 74 1.12 3.90 17.25
N THR A 75 1.58 2.69 17.57
CA THR A 75 1.29 1.47 16.80
C THR A 75 -0.22 1.26 16.64
N LYS A 76 -0.99 1.41 17.72
CA LYS A 76 -2.47 1.35 17.69
C LYS A 76 -3.07 2.39 16.74
N SER A 77 -2.54 3.62 16.76
CA SER A 77 -3.00 4.69 15.88
C SER A 77 -2.78 4.35 14.40
N LEU A 78 -1.64 3.75 14.05
CA LEU A 78 -1.36 3.32 12.68
C LEU A 78 -2.39 2.28 12.20
N TRP A 79 -2.83 1.36 13.08
CA TRP A 79 -3.75 0.29 12.70
C TRP A 79 -5.18 0.83 12.59
N SER A 80 -5.53 1.79 13.43
CA SER A 80 -6.86 2.43 13.45
C SER A 80 -7.19 3.19 12.16
N VAL A 81 -6.19 3.76 11.47
CA VAL A 81 -6.39 4.51 10.22
C VAL A 81 -6.94 3.61 9.11
N ARG A 82 -6.66 2.30 9.16
CA ARG A 82 -7.13 1.32 8.18
C ARG A 82 -8.62 0.97 8.32
N ALA A 83 -9.20 1.20 9.50
CA ALA A 83 -10.62 0.95 9.76
C ALA A 83 -11.52 2.14 9.39
N LEU A 84 -10.95 3.26 8.97
CA LEU A 84 -11.71 4.40 8.48
C LEU A 84 -12.14 4.13 7.05
N GLU A 85 -13.30 3.50 6.88
CA GLU A 85 -14.05 3.59 5.62
C GLU A 85 -14.24 5.08 5.31
N LYS A 86 -13.56 5.58 4.26
CA LYS A 86 -13.75 6.96 3.80
C LYS A 86 -15.22 7.05 3.37
N PRO A 87 -16.07 7.86 4.02
CA PRO A 87 -17.46 7.97 3.61
C PRO A 87 -17.49 8.41 2.16
N ILE A 88 -18.18 7.65 1.30
CA ILE A 88 -18.33 7.97 -0.12
C ILE A 88 -19.03 9.33 -0.19
N GLN A 89 -18.27 10.40 -0.43
CA GLN A 89 -18.84 11.71 -0.65
C GLN A 89 -19.64 11.64 -1.95
N LYS A 90 -20.89 12.11 -1.89
CA LYS A 90 -21.70 12.27 -3.11
C LYS A 90 -20.92 13.21 -4.05
N PRO A 91 -20.69 12.83 -5.31
CA PRO A 91 -19.99 13.69 -6.25
C PRO A 91 -20.71 15.04 -6.33
N SER A 92 -19.99 16.13 -6.02
CA SER A 92 -20.47 17.48 -6.26
C SER A 92 -20.36 17.82 -7.75
N ASP A 93 -20.75 19.04 -8.12
CA ASP A 93 -20.59 19.57 -9.49
C ASP A 93 -19.22 19.22 -10.10
N THR A 94 -19.26 18.70 -11.33
CA THR A 94 -18.08 18.35 -12.13
C THR A 94 -17.20 19.58 -12.31
N LEU A 95 -15.95 19.50 -11.84
CA LEU A 95 -14.96 20.57 -11.99
C LEU A 95 -14.34 20.54 -13.40
N LEU A 96 -14.08 19.34 -13.91
CA LEU A 96 -13.47 19.13 -15.22
C LEU A 96 -14.12 17.93 -15.91
N SER A 97 -14.53 18.11 -17.17
CA SER A 97 -14.99 17.04 -18.04
C SER A 97 -14.11 17.02 -19.28
N LEU A 98 -13.55 15.86 -19.56
CA LEU A 98 -12.73 15.59 -20.74
C LEU A 98 -13.41 14.47 -21.52
N LYS A 99 -13.56 14.63 -22.83
CA LYS A 99 -14.25 13.67 -23.69
C LYS A 99 -13.38 13.22 -24.85
N GLY A 100 -13.50 11.95 -25.22
CA GLY A 100 -12.83 11.37 -26.36
C GLY A 100 -11.30 11.39 -26.24
N ILE A 101 -10.75 11.23 -25.03
CA ILE A 101 -9.30 11.23 -24.85
C ILE A 101 -8.67 9.98 -25.42
N ASP A 102 -7.66 10.21 -26.25
CA ASP A 102 -6.76 9.20 -26.77
C ASP A 102 -5.35 9.46 -26.21
N ALA A 103 -4.63 8.41 -25.83
CA ALA A 103 -3.25 8.52 -25.35
C ALA A 103 -2.39 7.39 -25.94
N SER A 104 -1.12 7.69 -26.21
CA SER A 104 -0.18 6.75 -26.82
C SER A 104 1.20 6.85 -26.18
N TYR A 105 1.87 5.72 -26.01
CA TYR A 105 3.32 5.65 -25.72
C TYR A 105 4.05 5.32 -27.02
N GLY A 106 4.70 6.34 -27.61
CA GLY A 106 5.28 6.22 -28.94
C GLY A 106 4.21 5.92 -29.99
N THR A 107 4.34 4.81 -30.71
CA THR A 107 3.37 4.36 -31.71
C THR A 107 2.24 3.50 -31.13
N VAL A 108 2.34 3.07 -29.87
CA VAL A 108 1.35 2.20 -29.24
C VAL A 108 0.29 3.06 -28.57
N LYS A 109 -0.94 3.00 -29.08
CA LYS A 109 -2.10 3.63 -28.45
C LYS A 109 -2.52 2.82 -27.22
N VAL A 110 -2.68 3.49 -26.08
CA VAL A 110 -2.98 2.89 -24.78
C VAL A 110 -4.31 3.33 -24.19
N LEU A 111 -4.80 4.53 -24.56
CA LEU A 111 -6.16 4.97 -24.24
C LEU A 111 -6.92 5.25 -25.53
N HIS A 112 -8.18 4.84 -25.56
CA HIS A 112 -9.05 4.92 -26.73
C HIS A 112 -10.39 5.55 -26.35
N GLN A 113 -10.63 6.79 -26.80
CA GLN A 113 -11.89 7.51 -26.63
C GLN A 113 -12.43 7.47 -25.19
N VAL A 114 -11.56 7.79 -24.23
CA VAL A 114 -11.89 7.76 -22.81
C VAL A 114 -12.53 9.08 -22.40
N ASP A 115 -13.68 9.01 -21.74
CA ASP A 115 -14.34 10.14 -21.10
C ASP A 115 -13.98 10.15 -19.60
N ILE A 116 -13.54 11.30 -19.08
CA ILE A 116 -13.13 11.47 -17.68
C ILE A 116 -13.88 12.67 -17.10
N GLU A 117 -14.52 12.46 -15.95
CA GLU A 117 -15.15 13.52 -15.16
C GLU A 117 -14.49 13.58 -13.78
N VAL A 118 -14.01 14.77 -13.42
CA VAL A 118 -13.38 15.03 -12.12
C VAL A 118 -14.32 15.92 -11.31
N PRO A 119 -14.97 15.41 -10.25
CA PRO A 119 -15.85 16.21 -9.40
C PRO A 119 -15.05 17.08 -8.42
N ARG A 120 -15.59 18.24 -8.07
CA ARG A 120 -14.97 19.16 -7.10
C ARG A 120 -14.87 18.49 -5.72
N GLY A 121 -13.75 18.67 -5.02
CA GLY A 121 -13.60 18.25 -3.61
C GLY A 121 -13.30 16.77 -3.34
N SER A 122 -12.97 15.97 -4.36
CA SER A 122 -12.56 14.57 -4.17
C SER A 122 -11.03 14.38 -4.26
N THR A 123 -10.35 14.45 -3.11
CA THR A 123 -8.97 13.94 -2.91
C THR A 123 -8.89 13.27 -1.54
#